data_AF-A0A196SH45-F1
#
_entry.id   AF-A0A196SH45-F1
#
_cell.length_a   1.000
_cell.length_b   1.000
_cell.length_c   1.000
_cell.angle_alpha   90.00
_cell.angle_beta   90.00
_cell.angle_gamma   90.00
#
_symmetry.space_group_name_H-M   'P 1'
#
loop_
_entity.id
_entity.type
_entity.pdbx_description
1 polymer ?
#
loop_
_entity_poly.entity_id
_entity_poly.type
_entity_poly.pdbx_seq_one_letter_code
_entity_poly.pdbx_strand_id
1 'polypeptide(L)'
;MQGIVLSSPLYHNRVTPTQNAPFPFNSSIALKRAPFLSISFILSSLKPFIHFMARSRFIPIILCFLLLSLSILFRVSLNRIGGYLTSNVEYVLGSSSSSLPTTGEEQPRGIQVNPEKVPTPPSTVLPEASPFPSTDEHPENTPIEEDTIPTTNLPPSPTITTPLNTTQPPSSLWTRHPRNTKPHSPYNDIYRNTRNPHSIARHGEFEFRQDHRLKYYVGSTPASAPQNQTAFPSSFDVTMISQTSTERLFYFPHLLGRWGGFMSITIFVHQKEQAEVEAFIAQGAFPARLRLTLYVVDVGRPDCVFHRAGRKLKCIPEKIYPLNRLRNLAIANVLTSHFVVFDMDMWPARNAYQTLITLPQTYLANPYNVMIVPAFSMPPNYFYSRKCTTLQSCIELVMQDYPETKSDMVRCLRSSGCTIFRPLSLTHNYLPKKWTSFGANVKYTRVPCFKERFLEPYVMVKRSEYLPRFDERFINYGFNKVQWIEHLRYLGYEFSVLAQSYAVDMPHSLSDYAKKYNAGFKRNHVDMLTLYRRFLYDLRQSEKDESRILLCLPASINLNTFRH
;
A
#
# COMPACT_ATOMS: atom_id res chain seq x y z
N MET A 1 -51.64 34.83 -46.75
CA MET A 1 -52.42 33.76 -47.38
C MET A 1 -52.77 32.75 -46.29
N GLN A 2 -54.07 32.65 -45.99
CA GLN A 2 -54.84 31.62 -45.25
C GLN A 2 -54.23 31.14 -43.91
N GLY A 3 -54.73 31.51 -42.71
CA GLY A 3 -56.11 31.45 -42.19
C GLY A 3 -56.23 30.18 -41.31
N ILE A 4 -56.81 30.06 -40.11
CA ILE A 4 -57.92 30.67 -39.33
C ILE A 4 -57.81 30.00 -37.91
N VAL A 5 -57.79 30.68 -36.74
CA VAL A 5 -58.92 31.22 -35.92
C VAL A 5 -59.74 30.03 -35.29
N LEU A 6 -59.81 29.74 -33.97
CA LEU A 6 -60.49 30.39 -32.82
C LEU A 6 -60.39 29.49 -31.55
N SER A 7 -60.01 29.99 -30.37
CA SER A 7 -60.83 30.37 -29.18
C SER A 7 -61.47 29.25 -28.31
N SER A 8 -61.22 29.38 -27.00
CA SER A 8 -61.68 28.65 -25.78
C SER A 8 -63.20 28.80 -25.46
N PRO A 9 -63.78 28.55 -24.24
CA PRO A 9 -63.30 28.02 -22.94
C PRO A 9 -64.33 27.15 -22.11
N LEU A 10 -64.02 26.90 -20.81
CA LEU A 10 -64.89 26.67 -19.62
C LEU A 10 -65.33 25.23 -19.25
N TYR A 11 -64.94 24.73 -18.06
CA TYR A 11 -65.76 24.77 -16.81
C TYR A 11 -65.11 24.01 -15.63
N HIS A 12 -65.23 24.59 -14.44
CA HIS A 12 -64.89 24.05 -13.12
C HIS A 12 -65.94 23.03 -12.62
N ASN A 13 -65.54 22.08 -11.77
CA ASN A 13 -66.22 21.86 -10.47
C ASN A 13 -65.40 21.05 -9.44
N ARG A 14 -65.43 21.58 -8.21
CA ARG A 14 -65.07 20.93 -6.92
C ARG A 14 -66.15 19.87 -6.57
N VAL A 15 -65.95 18.90 -5.67
CA VAL A 15 -66.17 19.02 -4.21
C VAL A 15 -65.70 17.72 -3.50
N THR A 16 -65.17 17.91 -2.29
CA THR A 16 -64.66 17.07 -1.17
C THR A 16 -65.75 16.23 -0.42
N PRO A 17 -65.54 15.72 0.83
CA PRO A 17 -64.53 14.79 1.40
C PRO A 17 -65.20 13.59 2.15
N THR A 18 -64.44 12.62 2.68
CA THR A 18 -64.57 12.11 4.08
C THR A 18 -63.57 10.99 4.40
N GLN A 19 -63.22 10.94 5.69
CA GLN A 19 -62.20 10.16 6.38
C GLN A 19 -62.55 8.66 6.49
N ASN A 20 -61.53 7.81 6.61
CA ASN A 20 -61.40 6.86 7.74
C ASN A 20 -60.00 6.21 7.79
N ALA A 21 -59.58 5.92 9.02
CA ALA A 21 -58.22 5.68 9.49
C ALA A 21 -57.81 4.16 9.46
N PRO A 22 -56.82 3.67 10.23
CA PRO A 22 -55.53 3.19 9.71
C PRO A 22 -55.22 1.68 9.98
N PHE A 23 -54.03 1.24 9.58
CA PHE A 23 -53.35 -0.04 9.90
C PHE A 23 -53.76 -1.30 9.07
N PRO A 24 -53.04 -2.44 9.16
CA PRO A 24 -51.79 -2.72 8.42
C PRO A 24 -51.84 -4.09 7.71
N PHE A 25 -51.07 -4.34 6.64
CA PHE A 25 -50.93 -5.71 6.12
C PHE A 25 -49.50 -6.08 5.71
N ASN A 26 -48.96 -7.04 6.46
CA ASN A 26 -48.03 -8.07 6.00
C ASN A 26 -48.62 -8.85 4.82
N SER A 27 -47.81 -9.20 3.83
CA SER A 27 -47.64 -10.60 3.40
C SER A 27 -46.71 -10.75 2.19
N SER A 28 -45.66 -11.56 2.40
CA SER A 28 -45.10 -12.61 1.53
C SER A 28 -45.45 -12.62 0.03
N ILE A 29 -44.43 -12.48 -0.83
CA ILE A 29 -44.45 -13.04 -2.20
C ILE A 29 -43.11 -13.72 -2.55
N ALA A 30 -43.20 -15.05 -2.65
CA ALA A 30 -42.62 -15.97 -3.64
C ALA A 30 -41.12 -15.91 -4.00
N LEU A 31 -40.37 -16.84 -3.41
CA LEU A 31 -39.13 -17.39 -3.97
C LEU A 31 -39.47 -18.34 -5.14
N LYS A 32 -39.15 -17.96 -6.38
CA LYS A 32 -39.17 -18.88 -7.53
C LYS A 32 -37.99 -19.85 -7.44
N ARG A 33 -38.27 -21.15 -7.28
CA ARG A 33 -37.30 -22.26 -7.39
C ARG A 33 -37.00 -22.55 -8.87
N ALA A 34 -35.72 -22.67 -9.21
CA ALA A 34 -35.23 -23.37 -10.40
C ALA A 34 -35.03 -24.87 -10.08
N PRO A 35 -35.10 -25.80 -11.06
CA PRO A 35 -35.33 -27.21 -10.77
C PRO A 35 -34.05 -27.96 -10.37
N PHE A 36 -34.17 -28.78 -9.32
CA PHE A 36 -33.21 -29.82 -8.99
C PHE A 36 -33.34 -30.98 -9.99
N LEU A 37 -32.25 -31.33 -10.66
CA LEU A 37 -32.11 -32.62 -11.35
C LEU A 37 -32.11 -33.74 -10.30
N SER A 38 -33.08 -34.65 -10.38
CA SER A 38 -33.20 -35.80 -9.48
C SER A 38 -32.09 -36.82 -9.75
N ILE A 39 -31.42 -37.26 -8.66
CA ILE A 39 -30.41 -38.33 -8.61
C ILE A 39 -30.92 -39.65 -9.23
N SER A 40 -32.23 -39.82 -9.34
CA SER A 40 -32.85 -41.00 -9.96
C SER A 40 -32.61 -41.11 -11.48
N PHE A 41 -32.28 -40.00 -12.17
CA PHE A 41 -32.01 -40.00 -13.62
C PHE A 41 -30.57 -40.41 -13.97
N ILE A 42 -29.63 -40.24 -13.03
CA ILE A 42 -28.23 -40.65 -13.18
C ILE A 42 -28.08 -42.16 -12.94
N LEU A 43 -28.94 -42.75 -12.09
CA LEU A 43 -28.91 -44.19 -11.79
C LEU A 43 -29.58 -45.07 -12.85
N SER A 44 -30.43 -44.53 -13.73
CA SER A 44 -31.05 -45.31 -14.81
C SER A 44 -30.14 -45.48 -16.04
N SER A 45 -29.19 -44.56 -16.24
CA SER A 45 -28.28 -44.53 -17.39
C SER A 45 -27.01 -45.39 -17.20
N LEU A 46 -26.77 -45.92 -15.99
CA LEU A 46 -25.61 -46.75 -15.65
C LEU A 46 -25.88 -48.27 -15.64
N LYS A 47 -27.14 -48.71 -15.78
CA LYS A 47 -27.51 -50.13 -15.77
C LYS A 47 -26.87 -50.99 -16.86
N PRO A 48 -26.59 -50.52 -18.10
CA PRO A 48 -25.93 -51.36 -19.10
C PRO A 48 -24.42 -51.54 -18.85
N PHE A 49 -23.79 -50.64 -18.09
CA PHE A 49 -22.34 -50.66 -17.85
C PHE A 49 -21.93 -51.62 -16.71
N ILE A 50 -22.84 -51.82 -15.75
CA ILE A 50 -22.61 -52.69 -14.59
C ILE A 50 -22.65 -54.18 -14.96
N HIS A 51 -23.41 -54.55 -16.00
CA HIS A 51 -23.48 -55.95 -16.46
C HIS A 51 -22.24 -56.40 -17.25
N PHE A 52 -21.53 -55.48 -17.92
CA PHE A 52 -20.30 -55.77 -18.66
C PHE A 52 -19.07 -55.93 -17.75
N MET A 53 -19.06 -55.27 -16.57
CA MET A 53 -17.90 -55.29 -15.66
C MET A 53 -17.84 -56.48 -14.70
N ALA A 54 -18.89 -57.31 -14.62
CA ALA A 54 -18.93 -58.46 -13.71
C ALA A 54 -18.10 -59.69 -14.16
N ARG A 55 -17.36 -59.61 -15.27
CA ARG A 55 -16.57 -60.74 -15.82
C ARG A 55 -15.05 -60.55 -15.88
N SER A 56 -14.48 -59.49 -15.30
CA SER A 56 -13.04 -59.20 -15.43
C SER A 56 -12.29 -59.20 -14.09
N ARG A 57 -11.14 -59.88 -14.05
CA ARG A 57 -10.28 -60.11 -12.86
C ARG A 57 -9.47 -58.87 -12.39
N PHE A 58 -10.05 -57.67 -12.45
CA PHE A 58 -9.36 -56.40 -12.10
C PHE A 58 -10.04 -55.57 -10.99
N ILE A 59 -10.82 -56.23 -10.13
CA ILE A 59 -11.54 -55.62 -9.00
C ILE A 59 -10.63 -54.80 -8.05
N PRO A 60 -9.38 -55.21 -7.71
CA PRO A 60 -8.56 -54.46 -6.75
C PRO A 60 -8.08 -53.09 -7.25
N ILE A 61 -7.78 -52.98 -8.55
CA ILE A 61 -7.24 -51.74 -9.15
C ILE A 61 -8.34 -50.68 -9.29
N ILE A 62 -9.54 -51.10 -9.65
CA ILE A 62 -10.71 -50.23 -9.79
C ILE A 62 -11.17 -49.71 -8.43
N LEU A 63 -11.12 -50.54 -7.37
CA LEU A 63 -11.42 -50.12 -6.00
C LEU A 63 -10.43 -49.04 -5.52
N CYS A 64 -9.15 -49.19 -5.86
CA CYS A 64 -8.11 -48.22 -5.51
C CYS A 64 -8.33 -46.85 -6.21
N PHE A 65 -8.72 -46.86 -7.49
CA PHE A 65 -9.07 -45.64 -8.22
C PHE A 65 -10.36 -44.99 -7.68
N LEU A 66 -11.38 -45.77 -7.33
CA LEU A 66 -12.60 -45.25 -6.73
C LEU A 66 -12.35 -44.62 -5.35
N LEU A 67 -11.54 -45.27 -4.50
CA LEU A 67 -11.16 -44.73 -3.19
C LEU A 67 -10.32 -43.45 -3.31
N LEU A 68 -9.41 -43.38 -4.29
CA LEU A 68 -8.63 -42.18 -4.57
C LEU A 68 -9.53 -41.03 -5.07
N SER A 69 -10.50 -41.35 -5.94
CA SER A 69 -11.50 -40.41 -6.48
C SER A 69 -12.44 -39.86 -5.40
N LEU A 70 -12.92 -40.74 -4.52
CA LEU A 70 -13.74 -40.39 -3.35
C LEU A 70 -12.94 -39.55 -2.35
N SER A 71 -11.65 -39.82 -2.14
CA SER A 71 -10.79 -39.00 -1.27
C SER A 71 -10.56 -37.58 -1.82
N ILE A 72 -10.45 -37.44 -3.14
CA ILE A 72 -10.29 -36.16 -3.83
C ILE A 72 -11.62 -35.38 -3.79
N LEU A 73 -12.75 -36.04 -4.05
CA LEU A 73 -14.07 -35.43 -3.94
C LEU A 73 -14.40 -35.02 -2.49
N PHE A 74 -14.00 -35.81 -1.49
CA PHE A 74 -14.18 -35.47 -0.09
C PHE A 74 -13.30 -34.28 0.34
N ARG A 75 -12.04 -34.20 -0.12
CA ARG A 75 -11.16 -33.02 0.09
C ARG A 75 -11.67 -31.76 -0.61
N VAL A 76 -12.21 -31.88 -1.82
CA VAL A 76 -12.80 -30.75 -2.56
C VAL A 76 -14.10 -30.30 -1.90
N SER A 77 -14.92 -31.23 -1.39
CA SER A 77 -16.17 -30.93 -0.68
C SER A 77 -15.92 -30.32 0.70
N LEU A 78 -14.93 -30.79 1.48
CA LEU A 78 -14.51 -30.17 2.75
C LEU A 78 -13.93 -28.76 2.55
N ASN A 79 -13.15 -28.53 1.49
CA ASN A 79 -12.67 -27.17 1.15
C ASN A 79 -13.80 -26.25 0.67
N ARG A 80 -14.84 -26.79 0.02
CA ARG A 80 -16.04 -26.02 -0.34
C ARG A 80 -16.92 -25.73 0.86
N ILE A 81 -17.15 -26.69 1.75
CA ILE A 81 -17.97 -26.52 2.95
C ILE A 81 -17.25 -25.60 3.96
N GLY A 82 -15.93 -25.69 4.08
CA GLY A 82 -15.12 -24.71 4.82
C GLY A 82 -15.23 -23.30 4.24
N GLY A 83 -15.27 -23.16 2.90
CA GLY A 83 -15.46 -21.86 2.23
C GLY A 83 -16.90 -21.29 2.33
N TYR A 84 -17.92 -22.14 2.45
CA TYR A 84 -19.31 -21.73 2.63
C TYR A 84 -19.67 -21.41 4.09
N LEU A 85 -19.01 -22.03 5.07
CA LEU A 85 -19.18 -21.70 6.49
C LEU A 85 -18.41 -20.42 6.91
N THR A 86 -17.39 -20.01 6.16
CA THR A 86 -16.66 -18.74 6.40
C THR A 86 -17.34 -17.50 5.82
N SER A 87 -18.53 -17.62 5.21
CA SER A 87 -19.27 -16.47 4.66
C SER A 87 -20.65 -16.22 5.26
N ASN A 88 -21.14 -17.05 6.18
CA ASN A 88 -22.48 -16.93 6.76
C ASN A 88 -22.55 -17.39 8.23
N VAL A 89 -21.92 -16.69 9.17
CA VAL A 89 -22.41 -16.56 10.55
C VAL A 89 -21.86 -15.25 11.13
N GLU A 90 -22.65 -14.18 11.07
CA GLU A 90 -22.62 -13.10 12.07
C GLU A 90 -23.86 -12.24 11.83
N TYR A 91 -24.98 -12.60 12.46
CA TYR A 91 -25.99 -11.65 12.92
C TYR A 91 -26.87 -12.28 13.99
N VAL A 92 -27.16 -11.44 14.99
CA VAL A 92 -28.13 -11.60 16.10
C VAL A 92 -27.64 -12.42 17.29
N LEU A 93 -27.12 -11.73 18.30
CA LEU A 93 -27.78 -11.60 19.61
C LEU A 93 -27.36 -10.27 20.25
N GLY A 94 -28.34 -9.38 20.42
CA GLY A 94 -28.19 -8.24 21.31
C GLY A 94 -28.43 -8.66 22.75
N SER A 95 -27.73 -8.03 23.68
CA SER A 95 -28.28 -7.76 25.01
C SER A 95 -27.63 -6.51 25.59
N SER A 96 -28.50 -5.64 26.07
CA SER A 96 -28.31 -4.42 26.82
C SER A 96 -27.97 -4.68 28.30
N SER A 97 -27.60 -3.59 29.00
CA SER A 97 -27.40 -3.41 30.48
C SER A 97 -25.96 -3.58 30.98
N SER A 98 -25.46 -2.88 32.00
CA SER A 98 -25.78 -1.61 32.66
C SER A 98 -24.61 -1.30 33.62
N SER A 99 -24.36 -0.01 33.84
CA SER A 99 -23.57 0.63 34.91
C SER A 99 -23.47 -0.07 36.28
N LEU A 100 -22.26 -0.16 36.88
CA LEU A 100 -21.74 0.60 38.06
C LEU A 100 -20.49 -0.10 38.70
N PRO A 101 -19.69 0.61 39.55
CA PRO A 101 -18.27 0.34 39.81
C PRO A 101 -17.98 -0.29 41.19
N THR A 102 -16.74 -0.75 41.40
CA THR A 102 -16.10 -1.05 42.70
C THR A 102 -14.58 -0.97 42.48
N THR A 103 -13.84 0.04 42.95
CA THR A 103 -13.14 0.18 44.25
C THR A 103 -12.53 -1.10 44.81
N GLY A 104 -11.22 -1.07 45.00
CA GLY A 104 -10.43 -2.11 45.67
C GLY A 104 -8.94 -1.83 45.54
N GLU A 105 -8.41 -1.02 46.47
CA GLU A 105 -6.98 -0.90 46.77
C GLU A 105 -6.39 -2.28 47.10
N GLU A 106 -5.15 -2.53 46.68
CA GLU A 106 -4.11 -3.14 47.53
C GLU A 106 -2.74 -3.12 46.82
N GLN A 107 -1.82 -2.32 47.37
CA GLN A 107 -0.37 -2.50 47.29
C GLN A 107 0.04 -3.62 48.26
N PRO A 108 1.15 -4.36 48.03
CA PRO A 108 2.38 -3.95 48.72
C PRO A 108 3.73 -4.27 48.02
N ARG A 109 4.73 -3.43 48.38
CA ARG A 109 6.19 -3.66 48.49
C ARG A 109 6.96 -4.04 47.21
N GLY A 110 8.03 -3.36 46.79
CA GLY A 110 9.05 -2.63 47.54
C GLY A 110 10.35 -3.43 47.53
N ILE A 111 11.16 -3.28 46.47
CA ILE A 111 12.54 -3.79 46.41
C ILE A 111 13.45 -2.62 46.02
N GLN A 112 14.35 -2.27 46.93
CA GLN A 112 15.42 -1.29 46.75
C GLN A 112 16.52 -1.86 45.85
N VAL A 113 17.02 -1.03 44.93
CA VAL A 113 18.31 -1.26 44.25
C VAL A 113 19.11 0.05 44.29
N ASN A 114 20.29 -0.02 44.91
CA ASN A 114 21.31 1.04 44.94
C ASN A 114 21.86 1.34 43.54
N PRO A 115 22.07 2.61 43.15
CA PRO A 115 22.86 2.96 41.98
C PRO A 115 24.32 3.27 42.35
N GLU A 116 25.25 2.51 41.78
CA GLU A 116 26.69 2.75 41.88
C GLU A 116 27.20 3.56 40.67
N LYS A 117 27.86 4.67 40.98
CA LYS A 117 28.88 5.47 40.25
C LYS A 117 28.83 5.55 38.71
N VAL A 118 28.51 6.77 38.24
CA VAL A 118 28.93 7.35 36.95
C VAL A 118 30.18 8.22 37.18
N PRO A 119 31.24 8.15 36.34
CA PRO A 119 32.33 9.12 36.37
C PRO A 119 32.09 10.29 35.39
N THR A 120 32.29 11.51 35.90
CA THR A 120 32.28 12.80 35.20
C THR A 120 33.57 13.05 34.40
N PRO A 121 33.50 13.70 33.21
CA PRO A 121 34.66 14.21 32.49
C PRO A 121 35.01 15.66 32.89
N PRO A 122 36.25 16.15 32.63
CA PRO A 122 36.74 17.43 33.14
C PRO A 122 36.30 18.63 32.30
N SER A 123 36.16 19.75 32.99
CA SER A 123 35.82 21.08 32.50
C SER A 123 36.95 21.72 31.68
N THR A 124 36.58 22.43 30.61
CA THR A 124 37.47 23.41 29.96
C THR A 124 36.70 24.68 29.63
N VAL A 125 37.40 25.78 29.89
CA VAL A 125 36.97 27.17 30.01
C VAL A 125 36.74 27.82 28.63
N LEU A 126 35.69 28.65 28.52
CA LEU A 126 35.50 29.65 27.45
C LEU A 126 35.75 31.06 28.05
N PRO A 127 36.33 32.01 27.31
CA PRO A 127 36.35 33.41 27.71
C PRO A 127 35.19 34.23 27.11
N GLU A 128 34.76 35.22 27.88
CA GLU A 128 33.73 36.24 27.62
C GLU A 128 34.12 37.27 26.55
N ALA A 129 33.11 37.87 25.91
CA ALA A 129 33.09 39.30 25.57
C ALA A 129 31.64 39.81 25.38
N SER A 130 31.38 41.01 25.91
CA SER A 130 30.10 41.69 26.19
C SER A 130 29.73 42.73 25.09
N PRO A 131 28.81 43.74 25.27
CA PRO A 131 27.34 43.63 25.14
C PRO A 131 26.60 44.81 24.38
N PHE A 132 25.27 44.62 24.15
CA PHE A 132 24.15 45.60 23.97
C PHE A 132 24.00 46.47 22.68
N PRO A 133 22.82 47.09 22.37
CA PRO A 133 21.53 47.17 23.11
C PRO A 133 20.21 46.89 22.32
N SER A 134 19.14 46.83 23.12
CA SER A 134 17.69 46.76 22.85
C SER A 134 17.03 48.10 22.49
N THR A 135 15.90 48.06 21.77
CA THR A 135 14.81 49.06 21.89
C THR A 135 13.44 48.42 21.59
N ASP A 136 12.52 48.55 22.55
CA ASP A 136 11.07 48.36 22.44
C ASP A 136 10.42 49.54 21.69
N GLU A 137 9.32 49.31 20.96
CA GLU A 137 8.23 50.30 20.79
C GLU A 137 6.96 49.68 20.13
N HIS A 138 5.80 49.96 20.71
CA HIS A 138 4.42 49.77 20.21
C HIS A 138 3.52 50.73 21.03
N PRO A 139 2.25 51.05 20.64
CA PRO A 139 1.53 50.90 19.36
C PRO A 139 0.70 52.16 18.96
N GLU A 140 0.13 52.22 17.74
CA GLU A 140 -1.04 53.09 17.46
C GLU A 140 -1.97 52.50 16.37
N ASN A 141 -3.26 52.86 16.45
CA ASN A 141 -4.46 52.19 15.91
C ASN A 141 -4.97 52.71 14.54
N THR A 142 -5.85 51.89 13.94
CA THR A 142 -6.93 52.16 12.92
C THR A 142 -6.64 51.83 11.42
N PRO A 143 -7.66 51.58 10.56
CA PRO A 143 -8.58 50.42 10.56
C PRO A 143 -8.77 49.73 9.17
N ILE A 144 -9.13 48.43 9.20
CA ILE A 144 -9.88 47.60 8.23
C ILE A 144 -9.65 47.82 6.71
N GLU A 145 -9.10 46.80 6.03
CA GLU A 145 -9.59 46.38 4.70
C GLU A 145 -9.41 44.86 4.49
N GLU A 146 -10.39 44.27 3.81
CA GLU A 146 -10.65 42.86 3.63
C GLU A 146 -9.86 42.36 2.41
N ASP A 147 -8.81 41.55 2.57
CA ASP A 147 -8.13 40.98 1.40
C ASP A 147 -7.48 39.59 1.59
N THR A 148 -8.00 38.66 0.79
CA THR A 148 -7.33 37.53 0.12
C THR A 148 -6.13 36.84 0.82
N ILE A 149 -6.41 35.67 1.43
CA ILE A 149 -5.35 34.76 1.95
C ILE A 149 -4.60 34.11 0.77
N PRO A 150 -3.25 34.12 0.74
CA PRO A 150 -2.48 33.57 -0.38
C PRO A 150 -2.54 32.04 -0.41
N THR A 151 -2.99 31.51 -1.55
CA THR A 151 -2.68 30.14 -1.97
C THR A 151 -1.17 29.98 -2.13
N THR A 152 -0.54 29.18 -1.28
CA THR A 152 0.83 28.70 -1.48
C THR A 152 0.86 27.73 -2.67
N ASN A 153 0.94 28.28 -3.88
CA ASN A 153 1.35 27.54 -5.06
C ASN A 153 2.85 27.25 -4.92
N LEU A 154 3.20 25.96 -4.90
CA LEU A 154 4.58 25.54 -5.16
C LEU A 154 5.02 26.14 -6.52
N PRO A 155 6.19 26.81 -6.59
CA PRO A 155 6.64 27.40 -7.84
C PRO A 155 6.91 26.31 -8.89
N PRO A 156 6.68 26.59 -10.19
CA PRO A 156 7.10 25.70 -11.26
C PRO A 156 8.63 25.52 -11.24
N SER A 157 9.08 24.33 -11.65
CA SER A 157 10.49 23.95 -11.70
C SER A 157 11.38 25.03 -12.31
N PRO A 158 12.53 25.36 -11.71
CA PRO A 158 13.44 26.33 -12.28
C PRO A 158 14.06 25.79 -13.57
N THR A 159 13.87 26.53 -14.67
CA THR A 159 14.64 26.37 -15.89
C THR A 159 16.07 26.83 -15.60
N ILE A 160 17.00 25.89 -15.40
CA ILE A 160 18.42 26.24 -15.19
C ILE A 160 19.09 26.41 -16.55
N THR A 161 19.23 27.66 -16.98
CA THR A 161 20.19 28.09 -18.01
C THR A 161 21.48 28.56 -17.35
N THR A 162 22.35 27.62 -16.97
CA THR A 162 23.79 27.90 -16.78
C THR A 162 24.60 26.64 -17.01
N PRO A 163 25.72 26.68 -17.77
CA PRO A 163 26.45 25.47 -18.14
C PRO A 163 27.27 24.96 -16.95
N LEU A 164 27.03 23.72 -16.55
CA LEU A 164 27.86 23.01 -15.59
C LEU A 164 29.23 22.76 -16.23
N ASN A 165 30.29 23.30 -15.62
CA ASN A 165 31.67 23.11 -16.05
C ASN A 165 32.06 21.63 -15.83
N THR A 166 31.95 20.81 -16.88
CA THR A 166 32.13 19.35 -16.85
C THR A 166 33.47 18.95 -17.44
N THR A 167 34.52 18.97 -16.62
CA THR A 167 35.69 18.10 -16.86
C THR A 167 35.55 16.83 -16.03
N GLN A 168 34.62 15.97 -16.42
CA GLN A 168 34.68 14.54 -16.12
C GLN A 168 34.49 13.74 -17.41
N PRO A 169 35.35 12.75 -17.70
CA PRO A 169 35.22 11.94 -18.90
C PRO A 169 33.89 11.16 -18.88
N PRO A 170 33.30 10.88 -20.06
CA PRO A 170 32.03 10.15 -20.16
C PRO A 170 32.25 8.70 -19.71
N SER A 171 31.87 8.38 -18.48
CA SER A 171 31.96 7.00 -17.99
C SER A 171 30.79 6.19 -18.55
N SER A 172 31.05 5.26 -19.48
CA SER A 172 30.08 4.25 -19.93
C SER A 172 29.91 3.12 -18.92
N LEU A 173 29.66 3.46 -17.64
CA LEU A 173 29.63 2.48 -16.52
C LEU A 173 28.47 1.50 -16.58
N TRP A 174 27.48 1.76 -17.42
CA TRP A 174 26.30 0.91 -17.56
C TRP A 174 25.77 0.96 -18.99
N THR A 175 25.04 -0.10 -19.34
CA THR A 175 24.26 -0.19 -20.56
C THR A 175 22.84 -0.60 -20.21
N ARG A 176 21.89 -0.24 -21.07
CA ARG A 176 20.48 -0.66 -20.94
C ARG A 176 20.20 -1.75 -21.95
N HIS A 177 19.28 -2.65 -21.63
CA HIS A 177 18.77 -3.56 -22.63
C HIS A 177 18.04 -2.78 -23.74
N PRO A 178 18.00 -3.33 -24.97
CA PRO A 178 17.20 -2.77 -26.04
C PRO A 178 15.74 -2.60 -25.63
N ARG A 179 15.10 -1.55 -26.12
CA ARG A 179 13.65 -1.36 -25.98
C ARG A 179 12.92 -2.56 -26.55
N ASN A 180 11.82 -2.95 -25.92
CA ASN A 180 10.96 -3.98 -26.47
C ASN A 180 10.10 -3.39 -27.60
N THR A 181 10.21 -3.97 -28.80
CA THR A 181 9.49 -3.51 -30.00
C THR A 181 8.29 -4.40 -30.35
N LYS A 182 7.95 -5.38 -29.50
CA LYS A 182 6.81 -6.27 -29.74
C LYS A 182 5.51 -5.46 -29.80
N PRO A 183 4.60 -5.74 -30.76
CA PRO A 183 3.30 -5.11 -30.80
C PRO A 183 2.54 -5.28 -29.48
N HIS A 184 1.92 -4.19 -29.03
CA HIS A 184 1.13 -4.19 -27.81
C HIS A 184 -0.22 -4.88 -28.02
N SER A 185 -0.57 -5.75 -27.09
CA SER A 185 -1.77 -6.57 -27.05
C SER A 185 -2.33 -6.60 -25.63
N PRO A 186 -3.57 -7.06 -25.42
CA PRO A 186 -4.11 -7.27 -24.08
C PRO A 186 -3.28 -8.17 -23.16
N TYR A 187 -2.37 -9.00 -23.69
CA TYR A 187 -1.61 -9.98 -22.90
C TYR A 187 -0.24 -9.46 -22.45
N ASN A 188 0.28 -8.42 -23.11
CA ASN A 188 1.61 -7.87 -22.83
C ASN A 188 1.60 -6.37 -22.49
N ASP A 189 0.43 -5.72 -22.47
CA ASP A 189 0.25 -4.30 -22.22
C ASP A 189 -0.91 -4.07 -21.24
N ILE A 190 -0.62 -3.47 -20.07
CA ILE A 190 -1.61 -3.27 -19.01
C ILE A 190 -2.70 -2.28 -19.41
N TYR A 191 -2.36 -1.21 -20.15
CA TYR A 191 -3.35 -0.24 -20.61
C TYR A 191 -4.34 -0.91 -21.55
N ARG A 192 -3.87 -1.70 -22.53
CA ARG A 192 -4.76 -2.48 -23.40
C ARG A 192 -5.52 -3.54 -22.63
N ASN A 193 -4.93 -4.12 -21.59
CA ASN A 193 -5.57 -5.13 -20.77
C ASN A 193 -6.76 -4.55 -19.99
N THR A 194 -6.61 -3.39 -19.35
CA THR A 194 -7.59 -2.82 -18.41
C THR A 194 -8.39 -1.65 -18.98
N ARG A 195 -8.21 -1.30 -20.25
CA ARG A 195 -8.93 -0.21 -20.93
C ARG A 195 -10.44 -0.41 -20.82
N ASN A 196 -11.12 0.55 -20.21
CA ASN A 196 -12.56 0.69 -20.22
C ASN A 196 -12.89 2.19 -20.39
N PRO A 197 -13.37 2.64 -21.57
CA PRO A 197 -13.68 4.05 -21.80
C PRO A 197 -14.88 4.55 -20.99
N HIS A 198 -15.72 3.66 -20.46
CA HIS A 198 -16.87 4.01 -19.64
C HIS A 198 -16.55 4.11 -18.14
N SER A 199 -15.40 3.58 -17.72
CA SER A 199 -14.97 3.55 -16.32
C SER A 199 -13.54 4.07 -16.21
N ILE A 200 -13.39 5.37 -16.47
CA ILE A 200 -12.14 6.13 -16.39
C ILE A 200 -12.41 7.47 -15.70
N ALA A 201 -11.50 7.88 -14.82
CA ALA A 201 -11.65 9.14 -14.11
C ALA A 201 -11.52 10.35 -15.07
N ARG A 202 -12.22 11.44 -14.78
CA ARG A 202 -12.06 12.71 -15.52
C ARG A 202 -10.77 13.41 -15.10
N HIS A 203 -10.32 14.34 -15.95
CA HIS A 203 -9.23 15.25 -15.56
C HIS A 203 -9.64 16.00 -14.28
N GLY A 204 -8.76 16.05 -13.29
CA GLY A 204 -9.01 16.64 -11.96
C GLY A 204 -9.78 15.77 -10.97
N GLU A 205 -10.39 14.66 -11.40
CA GLU A 205 -11.06 13.74 -10.47
C GLU A 205 -10.02 12.99 -9.63
N PHE A 206 -10.33 12.78 -8.34
CA PHE A 206 -9.44 12.26 -7.29
C PHE A 206 -8.27 13.16 -6.89
N GLU A 207 -8.14 14.37 -7.46
CA GLU A 207 -7.38 15.41 -6.77
C GLU A 207 -8.03 15.67 -5.40
N PHE A 208 -7.25 16.14 -4.43
CA PHE A 208 -7.76 16.34 -3.09
C PHE A 208 -7.18 17.60 -2.46
N ARG A 209 -7.97 18.17 -1.55
CA ARG A 209 -7.54 19.24 -0.66
C ARG A 209 -7.42 18.67 0.74
N GLN A 210 -6.27 18.89 1.34
CA GLN A 210 -5.97 18.56 2.73
C GLN A 210 -4.96 19.60 3.22
N ASP A 211 -5.46 20.55 3.99
CA ASP A 211 -4.63 21.58 4.60
C ASP A 211 -3.73 20.91 5.65
N HIS A 212 -2.42 21.19 5.63
CA HIS A 212 -1.45 20.51 6.47
C HIS A 212 -0.26 21.40 6.83
N ARG A 213 0.49 21.02 7.86
CA ARG A 213 1.79 21.59 8.21
C ARG A 213 2.87 20.50 8.20
N LEU A 214 4.10 20.90 7.89
CA LEU A 214 5.25 20.01 7.91
C LEU A 214 6.19 20.39 9.04
N LYS A 215 6.68 19.40 9.78
CA LYS A 215 7.82 19.53 10.71
C LYS A 215 8.86 18.47 10.40
N TYR A 216 10.13 18.80 10.56
CA TYR A 216 11.25 17.92 10.22
C TYR A 216 12.11 17.62 11.43
N TYR A 217 12.70 16.42 11.46
CA TYR A 217 13.63 16.01 12.50
C TYR A 217 14.81 15.23 11.91
N VAL A 218 15.97 15.40 12.54
CA VAL A 218 17.18 14.58 12.35
C VAL A 218 17.45 13.87 13.66
N GLY A 219 17.23 12.56 13.67
CA GLY A 219 17.09 11.80 14.90
C GLY A 219 15.95 12.37 15.75
N SER A 220 16.26 12.66 17.02
CA SER A 220 15.35 13.34 17.95
C SER A 220 15.42 14.87 17.92
N THR A 221 16.21 15.47 17.03
CA THR A 221 16.44 16.93 17.02
C THR A 221 15.57 17.60 15.95
N PRO A 222 14.82 18.68 16.27
CA PRO A 222 14.08 19.46 15.28
C PRO A 222 14.98 20.01 14.17
N ALA A 223 14.46 20.07 12.95
CA ALA A 223 15.11 20.64 11.79
C ALA A 223 14.18 21.64 11.09
N SER A 224 14.75 22.71 10.52
CA SER A 224 14.00 23.79 9.88
C SER A 224 13.41 23.42 8.51
N ALA A 225 14.04 22.50 7.79
CA ALA A 225 13.68 22.12 6.42
C ALA A 225 14.15 20.69 6.12
N PRO A 226 13.61 20.02 5.08
CA PRO A 226 14.27 18.83 4.56
C PRO A 226 15.65 19.26 4.04
N GLN A 227 16.70 18.49 4.33
CA GLN A 227 18.00 18.72 3.70
C GLN A 227 17.92 18.19 2.27
N ASN A 228 17.25 18.97 1.43
CA ASN A 228 17.03 18.65 0.03
C ASN A 228 18.35 18.90 -0.70
N GLN A 229 19.23 17.90 -0.72
CA GLN A 229 20.43 17.96 -1.55
C GLN A 229 19.99 17.72 -2.99
N THR A 230 19.95 18.80 -3.78
CA THR A 230 19.81 18.76 -5.24
C THR A 230 20.98 17.99 -5.87
N ALA A 231 22.13 17.94 -5.19
CA ALA A 231 23.25 17.10 -5.55
C ALA A 231 22.97 15.62 -5.21
N PHE A 232 23.04 14.75 -6.22
CA PHE A 232 23.02 13.30 -6.02
C PHE A 232 24.41 12.84 -5.55
N PRO A 233 24.53 12.15 -4.38
CA PRO A 233 25.83 11.69 -3.89
C PRO A 233 26.51 10.73 -4.89
N SER A 234 27.83 10.85 -5.02
CA SER A 234 28.65 9.96 -5.85
C SER A 234 28.89 8.60 -5.20
N SER A 235 28.96 8.55 -3.86
CA SER A 235 29.08 7.31 -3.09
C SER A 235 27.76 6.55 -3.04
N PHE A 236 27.81 5.24 -3.29
CA PHE A 236 26.63 4.41 -3.20
C PHE A 236 26.26 4.09 -1.75
N ASP A 237 25.05 4.48 -1.39
CA ASP A 237 24.38 4.14 -0.14
C ASP A 237 22.87 4.14 -0.36
N VAL A 238 22.13 3.50 0.55
CA VAL A 238 20.69 3.25 0.45
C VAL A 238 19.96 3.75 1.69
N THR A 239 18.98 4.62 1.50
CA THR A 239 18.03 5.00 2.54
C THR A 239 16.78 4.13 2.49
N MET A 240 16.35 3.58 3.63
CA MET A 240 15.01 3.00 3.72
C MET A 240 13.98 4.11 3.85
N ILE A 241 13.01 4.15 2.96
CA ILE A 241 11.87 5.05 3.10
C ILE A 241 10.63 4.31 3.57
N SER A 242 9.83 4.98 4.40
CA SER A 242 8.51 4.51 4.76
C SER A 242 7.57 5.67 5.10
N GLN A 243 6.33 5.32 5.38
CA GLN A 243 5.32 6.22 5.91
C GLN A 243 4.52 5.48 6.97
N THR A 244 4.01 6.19 7.98
CA THR A 244 3.31 5.56 9.11
C THR A 244 2.26 6.47 9.73
N SER A 245 1.35 5.89 10.51
CA SER A 245 0.51 6.57 11.49
C SER A 245 1.07 6.40 12.91
N THR A 246 0.43 7.06 13.88
CA THR A 246 0.76 7.04 15.31
C THR A 246 0.75 5.64 15.94
N GLU A 247 -0.15 4.75 15.48
CA GLU A 247 -0.30 3.38 15.99
C GLU A 247 0.97 2.51 15.88
N ARG A 248 1.91 2.86 15.00
CA ARG A 248 3.12 2.07 14.70
C ARG A 248 4.42 2.75 15.15
N LEU A 249 4.35 3.82 15.95
CA LEU A 249 5.56 4.50 16.44
C LEU A 249 6.48 3.55 17.21
N PHE A 250 5.92 2.60 17.97
CA PHE A 250 6.69 1.58 18.69
C PHE A 250 7.53 0.65 17.79
N TYR A 251 7.33 0.64 16.47
CA TYR A 251 8.18 -0.12 15.54
C TYR A 251 9.57 0.49 15.36
N PHE A 252 9.77 1.76 15.70
CA PHE A 252 11.01 2.49 15.37
C PHE A 252 12.26 1.82 15.94
N PRO A 253 12.32 1.41 17.23
CA PRO A 253 13.46 0.67 17.76
C PRO A 253 13.75 -0.64 17.01
N HIS A 254 12.71 -1.38 16.64
CA HIS A 254 12.85 -2.64 15.90
C HIS A 254 13.43 -2.41 14.49
N LEU A 255 12.89 -1.44 13.76
CA LEU A 255 13.36 -1.13 12.42
C LEU A 255 14.78 -0.55 12.43
N LEU A 256 15.10 0.31 13.40
CA LEU A 256 16.46 0.82 13.60
C LEU A 256 17.44 -0.32 13.91
N GLY A 257 17.06 -1.31 14.71
CA GLY A 257 17.89 -2.48 14.99
C GLY A 257 18.08 -3.44 13.80
N ARG A 258 17.21 -3.36 12.78
CA ARG A 258 17.25 -4.22 11.58
C ARG A 258 17.92 -3.56 10.38
N TRP A 259 17.76 -2.25 10.22
CA TRP A 259 18.31 -1.49 9.10
C TRP A 259 19.54 -0.69 9.53
N GLY A 260 20.72 -1.05 9.01
CA GLY A 260 21.98 -0.40 9.35
C GLY A 260 22.21 0.97 8.70
N GLY A 261 21.50 1.28 7.60
CA GLY A 261 21.66 2.53 6.86
C GLY A 261 20.80 3.69 7.35
N PHE A 262 20.72 4.74 6.52
CA PHE A 262 19.81 5.86 6.72
C PHE A 262 18.35 5.42 6.57
N MET A 263 17.45 6.10 7.29
CA MET A 263 16.00 5.92 7.20
C MET A 263 15.34 7.28 7.03
N SER A 264 14.29 7.35 6.21
CA SER A 264 13.45 8.54 6.06
C SER A 264 11.99 8.14 6.17
N ILE A 265 11.32 8.56 7.24
CA ILE A 265 9.95 8.14 7.55
C ILE A 265 9.05 9.37 7.68
N THR A 266 7.95 9.38 6.92
CA THR A 266 6.90 10.40 7.09
C THR A 266 5.81 9.88 8.02
N ILE A 267 5.50 10.62 9.08
CA ILE A 267 4.48 10.29 10.08
C ILE A 267 3.23 11.13 9.77
N PHE A 268 2.10 10.47 9.50
CA PHE A 268 0.79 11.09 9.42
C PHE A 268 0.25 11.33 10.83
N VAL A 269 -0.06 12.59 11.16
CA VAL A 269 -0.38 13.02 12.52
C VAL A 269 -1.60 13.94 12.49
N HIS A 270 -2.63 13.65 13.27
CA HIS A 270 -3.70 14.61 13.50
C HIS A 270 -3.22 15.72 14.45
N GLN A 271 -3.66 16.98 14.26
CA GLN A 271 -3.21 18.11 15.10
C GLN A 271 -3.31 17.83 16.62
N LYS A 272 -4.36 17.12 17.04
CA LYS A 272 -4.56 16.72 18.44
C LYS A 272 -3.51 15.74 18.99
N GLU A 273 -2.89 14.93 18.13
CA GLU A 273 -1.86 13.93 18.49
C GLU A 273 -0.44 14.52 18.42
N GLN A 274 -0.30 15.74 17.90
CA GLN A 274 1.01 16.30 17.56
C GLN A 274 1.95 16.37 18.76
N ALA A 275 1.47 16.83 19.92
CA ALA A 275 2.29 16.95 21.13
C ALA A 275 2.82 15.59 21.61
N GLU A 276 2.00 14.53 21.51
CA GLU A 276 2.39 13.17 21.89
C GLU A 276 3.47 12.62 20.95
N VAL A 277 3.33 12.82 19.64
CA VAL A 277 4.34 12.40 18.65
C VAL A 277 5.66 13.14 18.84
N GLU A 278 5.62 14.44 19.13
CA GLU A 278 6.82 15.23 19.41
C GLU A 278 7.52 14.79 20.69
N ALA A 279 6.75 14.48 21.74
CA ALA A 279 7.28 13.90 22.97
C ALA A 279 7.92 12.53 22.72
N PHE A 280 7.28 11.64 21.96
CA PHE A 280 7.84 10.35 21.55
C PHE A 280 9.18 10.52 20.82
N ILE A 281 9.28 11.46 19.88
CA ILE A 281 10.51 11.73 19.15
C ILE A 281 11.60 12.25 20.10
N ALA A 282 11.28 13.22 20.96
CA ALA A 282 12.25 13.79 21.91
C ALA A 282 12.77 12.72 22.88
N GLN A 283 11.89 11.88 23.41
CA GLN A 283 12.24 10.83 24.39
C GLN A 283 12.94 9.62 23.76
N GLY A 284 12.70 9.34 22.48
CA GLY A 284 13.24 8.16 21.79
C GLY A 284 14.75 8.17 21.57
N ALA A 285 15.43 9.30 21.77
CA ALA A 285 16.87 9.48 21.56
C ALA A 285 17.37 8.89 20.22
N PHE A 286 16.59 9.09 19.16
CA PHE A 286 16.84 8.50 17.86
C PHE A 286 18.11 9.04 17.21
N PRO A 287 18.87 8.19 16.50
CA PRO A 287 20.13 8.58 15.87
C PRO A 287 19.89 9.47 14.65
N ALA A 288 20.89 10.31 14.30
CA ALA A 288 20.83 11.22 13.16
C ALA A 288 20.59 10.53 11.80
N ARG A 289 20.86 9.21 11.69
CA ARG A 289 20.55 8.42 10.50
C ARG A 289 19.04 8.20 10.27
N LEU A 290 18.20 8.44 11.28
CA LEU A 290 16.75 8.49 11.14
C LEU A 290 16.32 9.92 10.85
N ARG A 291 15.66 10.14 9.72
CA ARG A 291 15.08 11.44 9.36
C ARG A 291 13.57 11.33 9.38
N LEU A 292 12.90 12.25 10.05
CA LEU A 292 11.44 12.21 10.18
C LEU A 292 10.82 13.46 9.57
N THR A 293 9.64 13.25 8.98
CA THR A 293 8.76 14.33 8.53
C THR A 293 7.39 14.11 9.17
N LEU A 294 6.90 15.05 9.96
CA LEU A 294 5.53 15.05 10.46
C LEU A 294 4.65 15.76 9.45
N TYR A 295 3.64 15.05 8.95
CA TYR A 295 2.57 15.59 8.13
C TYR A 295 1.34 15.81 9.03
N VAL A 296 1.21 17.04 9.53
CA VAL A 296 0.19 17.40 10.52
C VAL A 296 -1.08 17.89 9.81
N VAL A 297 -2.18 17.15 9.95
CA VAL A 297 -3.50 17.46 9.37
C VAL A 297 -4.46 18.05 10.41
N ASP A 298 -5.71 18.34 9.99
CA ASP A 298 -6.76 18.99 10.78
C ASP A 298 -6.48 20.45 11.18
N VAL A 299 -5.58 21.11 10.45
CA VAL A 299 -5.12 22.49 10.76
C VAL A 299 -5.91 23.59 10.06
N GLY A 300 -6.94 23.24 9.30
CA GLY A 300 -7.64 24.18 8.42
C GLY A 300 -8.97 23.65 7.93
N ARG A 301 -9.21 23.77 6.62
CA ARG A 301 -10.48 23.36 6.03
C ARG A 301 -10.65 21.84 6.08
N PRO A 302 -11.90 21.35 6.11
CA PRO A 302 -12.16 19.92 6.00
C PRO A 302 -11.54 19.34 4.73
N ASP A 303 -10.92 18.18 4.91
CA ASP A 303 -10.41 17.33 3.84
C ASP A 303 -11.51 17.02 2.83
N CYS A 304 -11.18 17.08 1.54
CA CYS A 304 -12.12 16.70 0.50
C CYS A 304 -11.42 16.17 -0.75
N VAL A 305 -12.13 15.28 -1.46
CA VAL A 305 -11.69 14.69 -2.72
C VAL A 305 -12.59 15.20 -3.83
N PHE A 306 -12.01 15.57 -4.97
CA PHE A 306 -12.77 16.04 -6.12
C PHE A 306 -13.40 14.86 -6.85
N HIS A 307 -14.73 14.78 -6.81
CA HIS A 307 -15.53 13.78 -7.53
C HIS A 307 -16.40 14.43 -8.59
N ARG A 308 -16.81 13.64 -9.57
CA ARG A 308 -17.76 14.08 -10.58
C ARG A 308 -19.14 14.39 -9.99
N ALA A 309 -19.63 15.61 -10.25
CA ALA A 309 -21.00 16.05 -9.99
C ALA A 309 -21.61 16.57 -11.31
N GLY A 310 -22.23 15.67 -12.06
CA GLY A 310 -22.75 15.98 -13.41
C GLY A 310 -21.63 16.30 -14.41
N ARG A 311 -21.56 17.57 -14.83
CA ARG A 311 -20.50 18.08 -15.74
C ARG A 311 -19.31 18.71 -15.01
N LYS A 312 -19.46 19.09 -13.73
CA LYS A 312 -18.41 19.75 -12.94
C LYS A 312 -17.77 18.75 -11.96
N LEU A 313 -16.63 19.14 -11.39
CA LEU A 313 -16.06 18.47 -10.22
C LEU A 313 -16.54 19.18 -8.96
N LYS A 314 -16.80 18.42 -7.90
CA LYS A 314 -17.14 18.93 -6.57
C LYS A 314 -16.18 18.32 -5.57
N CYS A 315 -15.64 19.14 -4.67
CA CYS A 315 -14.88 18.66 -3.53
C CYS A 315 -15.84 18.08 -2.50
N ILE A 316 -15.83 16.76 -2.33
CA ILE A 316 -16.70 16.03 -1.40
C ILE A 316 -15.90 15.76 -0.12
N PRO A 317 -16.40 16.16 1.06
CA PRO A 317 -15.70 15.92 2.32
C PRO A 317 -15.48 14.43 2.57
N GLU A 318 -14.22 14.03 2.76
CA GLU A 318 -13.83 12.64 2.97
C GLU A 318 -12.59 12.56 3.87
N LYS A 319 -12.44 11.45 4.61
CA LYS A 319 -11.21 11.19 5.36
C LYS A 319 -10.12 10.71 4.41
N ILE A 320 -8.94 11.32 4.48
CA ILE A 320 -7.85 11.08 3.55
C ILE A 320 -6.60 10.64 4.31
N TYR A 321 -6.09 9.47 3.94
CA TYR A 321 -4.71 9.06 4.21
C TYR A 321 -3.88 9.23 2.93
N PRO A 322 -3.07 10.29 2.80
CA PRO A 322 -2.45 10.68 1.53
C PRO A 322 -1.18 9.88 1.22
N LEU A 323 -1.31 8.55 1.14
CA LEU A 323 -0.24 7.56 1.14
C LEU A 323 0.95 7.91 0.23
N ASN A 324 0.68 8.27 -1.02
CA ASN A 324 1.71 8.61 -2.00
C ASN A 324 2.36 9.98 -1.78
N ARG A 325 1.64 10.96 -1.23
CA ARG A 325 2.23 12.23 -0.78
C ARG A 325 3.23 11.98 0.37
N LEU A 326 2.86 11.14 1.33
CA LEU A 326 3.74 10.79 2.44
C LEU A 326 5.03 10.10 1.95
N ARG A 327 4.92 9.22 0.94
CA ARG A 327 6.08 8.62 0.27
C ARG A 327 6.94 9.66 -0.44
N ASN A 328 6.35 10.59 -1.19
CA ASN A 328 7.09 11.66 -1.85
C ASN A 328 7.83 12.55 -0.83
N LEU A 329 7.22 12.86 0.31
CA LEU A 329 7.87 13.59 1.41
C LEU A 329 9.04 12.80 2.02
N ALA A 330 8.90 11.48 2.16
CA ALA A 330 9.99 10.63 2.64
C ALA A 330 11.15 10.60 1.64
N ILE A 331 10.86 10.50 0.33
CA ILE A 331 11.86 10.56 -0.75
C ILE A 331 12.59 11.91 -0.73
N ALA A 332 11.87 13.02 -0.56
CA ALA A 332 12.45 14.37 -0.53
C ALA A 332 13.43 14.57 0.65
N ASN A 333 13.35 13.75 1.69
CA ASN A 333 14.22 13.80 2.86
C ASN A 333 15.33 12.72 2.82
N VAL A 334 15.51 12.02 1.69
CA VAL A 334 16.61 11.06 1.46
C VAL A 334 17.91 11.79 1.18
N LEU A 335 19.00 11.35 1.82
CA LEU A 335 20.35 11.90 1.62
C LEU A 335 21.25 11.02 0.76
N THR A 336 20.94 9.75 0.59
CA THR A 336 21.80 8.78 -0.10
C THR A 336 21.50 8.71 -1.60
N SER A 337 22.35 8.01 -2.35
CA SER A 337 22.21 7.82 -3.80
C SER A 337 20.99 6.99 -4.22
N HIS A 338 20.53 6.09 -3.34
CA HIS A 338 19.44 5.15 -3.60
C HIS A 338 18.45 5.17 -2.45
N PHE A 339 17.23 4.74 -2.69
CA PHE A 339 16.32 4.41 -1.60
C PHE A 339 15.59 3.10 -1.87
N VAL A 340 15.19 2.44 -0.79
CA VAL A 340 14.30 1.26 -0.83
C VAL A 340 12.97 1.61 -0.18
N VAL A 341 11.88 1.27 -0.87
CA VAL A 341 10.52 1.53 -0.39
C VAL A 341 10.03 0.32 0.40
N PHE A 342 9.74 0.50 1.69
CA PHE A 342 9.00 -0.47 2.49
C PHE A 342 7.76 0.17 3.10
N ASP A 343 6.65 -0.58 3.14
CA ASP A 343 5.54 -0.21 4.02
C ASP A 343 5.96 -0.46 5.48
N MET A 344 5.34 0.22 6.43
CA MET A 344 5.80 0.19 7.84
C MET A 344 5.75 -1.22 8.46
N ASP A 345 4.82 -2.05 8.01
CA ASP A 345 4.66 -3.44 8.43
C ASP A 345 5.59 -4.41 7.66
N MET A 346 6.44 -3.91 6.76
CA MET A 346 7.31 -4.74 5.92
C MET A 346 8.76 -4.70 6.37
N TRP A 347 9.12 -5.65 7.21
CA TRP A 347 10.39 -5.62 7.94
C TRP A 347 11.48 -6.32 7.14
N PRO A 348 12.63 -5.69 6.89
CA PRO A 348 13.72 -6.33 6.16
C PRO A 348 14.46 -7.37 7.03
N ALA A 349 15.07 -8.36 6.39
CA ALA A 349 16.10 -9.17 7.05
C ALA A 349 17.28 -8.29 7.48
N ARG A 350 17.99 -8.67 8.55
CA ARG A 350 19.09 -7.84 9.11
C ARG A 350 20.21 -7.57 8.10
N ASN A 351 20.44 -8.49 7.17
CA ASN A 351 21.46 -8.35 6.15
C ASN A 351 20.98 -7.55 4.92
N ALA A 352 19.74 -7.05 4.86
CA ALA A 352 19.18 -6.43 3.67
C ALA A 352 19.96 -5.19 3.24
N TYR A 353 20.25 -4.29 4.18
CA TYR A 353 21.07 -3.11 3.93
C TYR A 353 22.43 -3.48 3.32
N GLN A 354 23.18 -4.36 3.99
CA GLN A 354 24.49 -4.82 3.52
C GLN A 354 24.42 -5.48 2.14
N THR A 355 23.37 -6.27 1.89
CA THR A 355 23.18 -6.97 0.61
C THR A 355 22.90 -5.99 -0.53
N LEU A 356 22.20 -4.88 -0.27
CA LEU A 356 21.86 -3.87 -1.27
C LEU A 356 23.08 -2.98 -1.60
N ILE A 357 23.84 -2.52 -0.61
CA ILE A 357 25.01 -1.66 -0.85
C ILE A 357 26.20 -2.41 -1.48
N THR A 358 26.22 -3.75 -1.39
CA THR A 358 27.28 -4.61 -1.99
C THR A 358 26.91 -5.18 -3.35
N LEU A 359 25.85 -4.67 -3.99
CA LEU A 359 25.53 -5.00 -5.37
C LEU A 359 26.67 -4.56 -6.30
N PRO A 360 26.85 -5.20 -7.47
CA PRO A 360 27.88 -4.82 -8.44
C PRO A 360 27.82 -3.33 -8.79
N GLN A 361 28.99 -2.69 -8.92
CA GLN A 361 29.09 -1.26 -9.21
C GLN A 361 28.35 -0.87 -10.50
N THR A 362 28.38 -1.72 -11.52
CA THR A 362 27.64 -1.54 -12.77
C THR A 362 26.12 -1.52 -12.56
N TYR A 363 25.62 -2.27 -11.58
CA TYR A 363 24.21 -2.26 -11.21
C TYR A 363 23.83 -0.95 -10.51
N LEU A 364 24.62 -0.55 -9.50
CA LEU A 364 24.41 0.68 -8.71
C LEU A 364 24.66 1.97 -9.51
N ALA A 365 25.47 1.90 -10.57
CA ALA A 365 25.71 3.03 -11.44
C ALA A 365 24.50 3.35 -12.34
N ASN A 366 23.74 2.34 -12.78
CA ASN A 366 22.63 2.48 -13.72
C ASN A 366 21.38 3.09 -13.05
N PRO A 367 20.93 4.29 -13.45
CA PRO A 367 19.76 4.94 -12.86
C PRO A 367 18.43 4.25 -13.19
N TYR A 368 18.39 3.36 -14.18
CA TYR A 368 17.19 2.65 -14.60
C TYR A 368 17.02 1.27 -13.95
N ASN A 369 17.92 0.86 -13.07
CA ASN A 369 17.80 -0.41 -12.37
C ASN A 369 16.79 -0.33 -11.22
N VAL A 370 15.95 -1.36 -11.10
CA VAL A 370 15.00 -1.56 -10.01
C VAL A 370 15.28 -2.90 -9.35
N MET A 371 15.67 -2.88 -8.08
CA MET A 371 15.92 -4.09 -7.31
C MET A 371 14.71 -4.41 -6.44
N ILE A 372 13.96 -5.45 -6.81
CA ILE A 372 12.88 -6.00 -5.99
C ILE A 372 13.48 -6.75 -4.80
N VAL A 373 13.05 -6.37 -3.60
CA VAL A 373 13.29 -7.14 -2.38
C VAL A 373 12.16 -8.19 -2.25
N PRO A 374 12.48 -9.49 -2.22
CA PRO A 374 11.50 -10.55 -1.97
C PRO A 374 10.67 -10.29 -0.72
N ALA A 375 9.35 -10.45 -0.82
CA ALA A 375 8.43 -10.26 0.30
C ALA A 375 7.79 -11.60 0.68
N PHE A 376 7.72 -11.86 1.98
CA PHE A 376 7.13 -13.06 2.55
C PHE A 376 6.16 -12.72 3.67
N SER A 377 5.31 -13.68 4.03
CA SER A 377 4.42 -13.58 5.19
C SER A 377 4.81 -14.61 6.23
N MET A 378 4.68 -14.21 7.50
CA MET A 378 4.70 -15.13 8.62
C MET A 378 3.57 -16.18 8.51
N PRO A 379 3.66 -17.29 9.26
CA PRO A 379 2.62 -18.31 9.27
C PRO A 379 1.23 -17.72 9.62
N PRO A 380 0.14 -18.11 8.92
CA PRO A 380 -1.18 -17.50 9.10
C PRO A 380 -1.73 -17.55 10.54
N ASN A 381 -1.33 -18.55 11.34
CA ASN A 381 -1.76 -18.67 12.73
C ASN A 381 -1.35 -17.50 13.62
N TYR A 382 -0.26 -16.76 13.30
CA TYR A 382 0.08 -15.54 14.03
C TYR A 382 -0.91 -14.40 13.78
N PHE A 383 -1.56 -14.36 12.61
CA PHE A 383 -2.56 -13.34 12.27
C PHE A 383 -3.93 -13.58 12.92
N TYR A 384 -4.18 -14.81 13.37
CA TYR A 384 -5.45 -15.23 14.00
C TYR A 384 -5.26 -15.74 15.44
N SER A 385 -4.07 -15.52 16.01
CA SER A 385 -3.72 -16.01 17.33
C SER A 385 -4.53 -15.27 18.40
N ARG A 386 -5.25 -16.01 19.25
CA ARG A 386 -5.85 -15.45 20.48
C ARG A 386 -4.82 -15.18 21.58
N LYS A 387 -3.54 -15.50 21.34
CA LYS A 387 -2.46 -15.34 22.35
C LYS A 387 -2.00 -13.90 22.50
N CYS A 388 -2.44 -13.00 21.63
CA CYS A 388 -2.16 -11.57 21.69
C CYS A 388 -3.43 -10.81 21.35
N THR A 389 -3.61 -9.60 21.91
CA THR A 389 -4.83 -8.80 21.74
C THR A 389 -4.55 -7.41 21.19
N THR A 390 -3.33 -6.90 21.41
CA THR A 390 -2.87 -5.61 20.91
C THR A 390 -1.88 -5.80 19.77
N LEU A 391 -1.77 -4.83 18.87
CA LEU A 391 -0.78 -4.85 17.79
C LEU A 391 0.63 -5.11 18.33
N GLN A 392 1.01 -4.41 19.40
CA GLN A 392 2.33 -4.56 20.03
C GLN A 392 2.57 -5.98 20.58
N SER A 393 1.66 -6.52 21.39
CA SER A 393 1.81 -7.89 21.92
C SER A 393 1.86 -8.95 20.81
N CYS A 394 1.15 -8.73 19.70
CA CYS A 394 1.21 -9.64 18.55
C CYS A 394 2.56 -9.57 17.83
N ILE A 395 3.15 -8.38 17.70
CA ILE A 395 4.48 -8.21 17.13
C ILE A 395 5.54 -8.86 18.01
N GLU A 396 5.48 -8.65 19.33
CA GLU A 396 6.41 -9.26 20.30
C GLU A 396 6.36 -10.79 20.25
N LEU A 397 5.17 -11.38 20.09
CA LEU A 397 5.00 -12.82 19.90
C LEU A 397 5.69 -13.31 18.62
N VAL A 398 5.48 -12.61 17.50
CA VAL A 398 6.01 -12.99 16.18
C VAL A 398 7.53 -12.85 16.12
N MET A 399 8.08 -11.90 16.87
CA MET A 399 9.50 -11.60 16.88
C MET A 399 10.37 -12.76 17.41
N GLN A 400 9.80 -13.66 18.21
CA GLN A 400 10.49 -14.86 18.68
C GLN A 400 10.81 -15.84 17.54
N ASP A 401 9.97 -15.85 16.50
CA ASP A 401 10.04 -16.78 15.37
C ASP A 401 10.42 -16.07 14.06
N TYR A 402 10.81 -14.80 14.12
CA TYR A 402 11.14 -14.00 12.95
C TYR A 402 12.35 -14.61 12.21
N PRO A 403 12.26 -14.92 10.92
CA PRO A 403 13.40 -15.44 10.17
C PRO A 403 14.51 -14.39 10.08
N GLU A 404 15.65 -14.62 10.73
CA GLU A 404 16.77 -13.66 10.75
C GLU A 404 17.70 -13.80 9.53
N THR A 405 17.82 -15.01 8.96
CA THR A 405 18.64 -15.28 7.77
C THR A 405 17.84 -15.88 6.62
N LYS A 406 18.39 -15.82 5.40
CA LYS A 406 17.79 -16.49 4.24
C LYS A 406 17.60 -17.99 4.48
N SER A 407 18.53 -18.63 5.19
CA SER A 407 18.42 -20.05 5.55
C SER A 407 17.19 -20.29 6.44
N ASP A 408 16.97 -19.43 7.44
CA ASP A 408 15.79 -19.50 8.32
C ASP A 408 14.50 -19.26 7.56
N MET A 409 14.49 -18.30 6.63
CA MET A 409 13.34 -18.04 5.76
C MET A 409 13.02 -19.25 4.89
N VAL A 410 14.04 -19.87 4.28
CA VAL A 410 13.87 -21.09 3.46
C VAL A 410 13.38 -22.25 4.33
N ARG A 411 13.87 -22.39 5.56
CA ARG A 411 13.36 -23.37 6.53
C ARG A 411 11.88 -23.09 6.82
N CYS A 412 11.52 -21.85 7.12
CA CYS A 412 10.13 -21.48 7.41
C CYS A 412 9.18 -21.77 6.24
N LEU A 413 9.59 -21.48 5.00
CA LEU A 413 8.81 -21.80 3.79
C LEU A 413 8.59 -23.31 3.60
N ARG A 414 9.53 -24.14 4.06
CA ARG A 414 9.48 -25.60 3.88
C ARG A 414 8.73 -26.31 5.00
N SER A 415 8.91 -25.87 6.24
CA SER A 415 8.49 -26.63 7.42
C SER A 415 7.61 -25.88 8.42
N SER A 416 7.55 -24.54 8.35
CA SER A 416 6.94 -23.74 9.43
C SER A 416 5.77 -22.87 8.97
N GLY A 417 5.34 -22.98 7.72
CA GLY A 417 4.11 -22.35 7.23
C GLY A 417 4.25 -20.90 6.75
N CYS A 418 5.47 -20.35 6.65
CA CYS A 418 5.67 -19.08 5.96
C CYS A 418 5.23 -19.20 4.50
N THR A 419 4.83 -18.10 3.89
CA THR A 419 4.41 -18.07 2.48
C THR A 419 5.06 -16.91 1.73
N ILE A 420 5.04 -16.95 0.39
CA ILE A 420 5.23 -15.73 -0.40
C ILE A 420 4.17 -14.70 0.01
N PHE A 421 4.51 -13.41 0.01
CA PHE A 421 3.57 -12.38 0.44
C PHE A 421 2.30 -12.37 -0.44
N ARG A 422 1.13 -12.44 0.22
CA ARG A 422 -0.21 -12.40 -0.39
C ARG A 422 -0.39 -13.37 -1.58
N PRO A 423 -0.25 -14.70 -1.37
CA PRO A 423 -0.21 -15.68 -2.45
C PRO A 423 -1.51 -15.75 -3.27
N LEU A 424 -2.65 -15.32 -2.70
CA LEU A 424 -3.95 -15.33 -3.38
C LEU A 424 -4.21 -14.10 -4.24
N SER A 425 -3.62 -12.95 -3.90
CA SER A 425 -3.80 -11.71 -4.66
C SER A 425 -2.93 -11.64 -5.92
N LEU A 426 -1.88 -12.47 -5.96
CA LEU A 426 -0.84 -12.53 -7.00
C LEU A 426 -0.06 -11.22 -7.20
N THR A 427 -0.26 -10.20 -6.37
CA THR A 427 0.41 -8.89 -6.54
C THR A 427 1.92 -8.91 -6.31
N HIS A 428 2.46 -10.03 -5.82
CA HIS A 428 3.89 -10.24 -5.57
C HIS A 428 4.46 -11.49 -6.28
N ASN A 429 3.87 -11.89 -7.41
CA ASN A 429 4.32 -13.03 -8.22
C ASN A 429 5.53 -12.68 -9.13
N TYR A 430 6.67 -12.39 -8.52
CA TYR A 430 7.95 -12.12 -9.21
C TYR A 430 9.08 -13.05 -8.76
N LEU A 431 8.88 -13.84 -7.70
CA LEU A 431 9.91 -14.68 -7.12
C LEU A 431 10.38 -15.78 -8.10
N PRO A 432 11.70 -15.91 -8.37
CA PRO A 432 12.22 -17.01 -9.17
C PRO A 432 11.97 -18.37 -8.50
N LYS A 433 11.59 -19.40 -9.28
CA LYS A 433 11.35 -20.77 -8.77
C LYS A 433 12.53 -21.32 -7.95
N LYS A 434 13.77 -20.98 -8.36
CA LYS A 434 15.02 -21.41 -7.72
C LYS A 434 15.53 -20.46 -6.62
N TRP A 435 14.72 -19.51 -6.15
CA TRP A 435 15.18 -18.53 -5.17
C TRP A 435 15.71 -19.16 -3.87
N THR A 436 15.02 -20.21 -3.40
CA THR A 436 15.37 -20.97 -2.19
C THR A 436 16.64 -21.81 -2.32
N SER A 437 17.18 -21.97 -3.53
CA SER A 437 18.36 -22.79 -3.82
C SER A 437 19.50 -22.02 -4.50
N PHE A 438 19.41 -20.68 -4.61
CA PHE A 438 20.52 -19.88 -5.12
C PHE A 438 21.76 -20.01 -4.23
N GLY A 439 22.91 -20.31 -4.85
CA GLY A 439 24.22 -20.20 -4.20
C GLY A 439 24.54 -18.77 -3.76
N ALA A 440 25.42 -18.62 -2.76
CA ALA A 440 25.76 -17.34 -2.13
C ALA A 440 26.37 -16.31 -3.09
N ASN A 441 26.95 -16.76 -4.21
CA ASN A 441 27.52 -15.92 -5.26
C ASN A 441 26.46 -15.24 -6.14
N VAL A 442 25.23 -15.76 -6.20
CA VAL A 442 24.15 -15.14 -6.97
C VAL A 442 23.64 -13.92 -6.20
N LYS A 443 23.82 -12.72 -6.73
CA LYS A 443 23.38 -11.47 -6.07
C LYS A 443 21.93 -11.12 -6.37
N TYR A 444 21.50 -11.30 -7.62
CA TYR A 444 20.15 -11.04 -8.08
C TYR A 444 19.84 -11.83 -9.35
N THR A 445 18.57 -11.85 -9.75
CA THR A 445 18.15 -12.38 -11.05
C THR A 445 17.19 -11.43 -11.76
N ARG A 446 17.38 -11.25 -13.06
CA ARG A 446 16.51 -10.39 -13.87
C ARG A 446 15.08 -10.91 -13.93
N VAL A 447 14.11 -9.99 -13.93
CA VAL A 447 12.71 -10.25 -14.24
C VAL A 447 12.53 -10.19 -15.76
N PRO A 448 12.20 -11.29 -16.46
CA PRO A 448 12.08 -11.29 -17.91
C PRO A 448 10.80 -10.58 -18.41
N CYS A 449 9.73 -10.67 -17.62
CA CYS A 449 8.41 -10.12 -17.91
C CYS A 449 7.57 -10.08 -16.62
N PHE A 450 6.55 -9.23 -16.59
CA PHE A 450 5.58 -9.21 -15.49
C PHE A 450 4.51 -10.28 -15.73
N LYS A 451 4.45 -11.26 -14.83
CA LYS A 451 3.50 -12.39 -14.91
C LYS A 451 2.07 -12.01 -14.55
N GLU A 452 1.91 -10.85 -13.89
CA GLU A 452 0.64 -10.38 -13.35
C GLU A 452 0.40 -8.93 -13.72
N ARG A 453 -0.87 -8.50 -13.64
CA ARG A 453 -1.32 -7.17 -14.03
C ARG A 453 -0.88 -6.06 -13.08
N PHE A 454 -0.95 -6.34 -11.79
CA PHE A 454 -0.90 -5.32 -10.73
C PHE A 454 0.19 -5.67 -9.74
N LEU A 455 1.42 -5.82 -10.22
CA LEU A 455 2.55 -6.04 -9.34
C LEU A 455 2.80 -4.80 -8.47
N GLU A 456 3.01 -5.02 -7.18
CA GLU A 456 3.33 -3.98 -6.20
C GLU A 456 4.54 -4.34 -5.30
N PRO A 457 5.68 -4.77 -5.89
CA PRO A 457 6.88 -5.11 -5.13
C PRO A 457 7.43 -3.96 -4.28
N TYR A 458 8.16 -4.32 -3.24
CA TYR A 458 9.07 -3.42 -2.54
C TYR A 458 10.39 -3.34 -3.29
N VAL A 459 10.82 -2.14 -3.65
CA VAL A 459 11.94 -1.96 -4.57
C VAL A 459 12.93 -0.92 -4.09
N MET A 460 14.21 -1.16 -4.38
CA MET A 460 15.27 -0.16 -4.34
C MET A 460 15.47 0.45 -5.73
N VAL A 461 15.60 1.78 -5.78
CA VAL A 461 15.88 2.56 -6.98
C VAL A 461 16.95 3.60 -6.73
N LYS A 462 17.63 4.05 -7.79
CA LYS A 462 18.58 5.16 -7.74
C LYS A 462 17.83 6.49 -7.86
N ARG A 463 18.19 7.47 -7.02
CA ARG A 463 17.74 8.85 -7.20
C ARG A 463 18.36 9.43 -8.46
N SER A 464 17.53 10.00 -9.31
CA SER A 464 17.95 10.71 -10.51
C SER A 464 16.84 11.65 -10.96
N GLU A 465 17.15 12.57 -11.88
CA GLU A 465 16.15 13.46 -12.49
C GLU A 465 15.10 12.69 -13.31
N TYR A 466 15.42 11.46 -13.72
CA TYR A 466 14.54 10.58 -14.50
C TYR A 466 13.61 9.73 -13.63
N LEU A 467 13.70 9.83 -12.31
CA LEU A 467 12.89 9.03 -11.40
C LEU A 467 11.51 9.67 -11.22
N PRO A 468 10.43 9.06 -11.71
CA PRO A 468 9.10 9.62 -11.52
C PRO A 468 8.70 9.61 -10.05
N ARG A 469 7.93 10.62 -9.64
CA ARG A 469 7.29 10.66 -8.32
C ARG A 469 6.10 9.70 -8.25
N PHE A 470 5.67 9.36 -7.04
CA PHE A 470 4.38 8.71 -6.86
C PHE A 470 3.25 9.69 -7.20
N ASP A 471 2.23 9.23 -7.93
CA ASP A 471 1.02 10.02 -8.18
C ASP A 471 0.22 10.17 -6.89
N GLU A 472 0.09 11.41 -6.40
CA GLU A 472 -0.50 11.71 -5.10
C GLU A 472 -2.02 11.49 -5.07
N ARG A 473 -2.70 11.45 -6.23
CA ARG A 473 -4.15 11.18 -6.31
C ARG A 473 -4.51 9.80 -5.74
N PHE A 474 -3.55 8.87 -5.71
CA PHE A 474 -3.72 7.55 -5.11
C PHE A 474 -3.58 7.61 -3.58
N ILE A 475 -4.69 8.01 -2.96
CA ILE A 475 -4.87 8.08 -1.51
C ILE A 475 -5.39 6.74 -0.95
N ASN A 476 -5.41 6.63 0.38
CA ASN A 476 -6.01 5.53 1.12
C ASN A 476 -5.41 4.17 0.77
N TYR A 477 -6.10 3.34 -0.03
CA TYR A 477 -5.70 1.96 -0.28
C TYR A 477 -6.00 1.51 -1.72
N GLY A 478 -5.09 0.69 -2.27
CA GLY A 478 -5.18 0.12 -3.61
C GLY A 478 -4.48 0.96 -4.68
N PHE A 479 -3.87 0.28 -5.66
CA PHE A 479 -3.17 0.83 -6.84
C PHE A 479 -2.04 1.87 -6.59
N ASN A 480 -1.82 2.31 -5.35
CA ASN A 480 -0.85 3.34 -4.98
C ASN A 480 0.61 2.98 -5.31
N LYS A 481 1.04 1.73 -5.06
CA LYS A 481 2.34 1.19 -5.50
C LYS A 481 2.29 0.70 -6.94
N VAL A 482 1.20 0.03 -7.32
CA VAL A 482 0.99 -0.51 -8.68
C VAL A 482 1.24 0.57 -9.74
N GLN A 483 0.68 1.77 -9.56
CA GLN A 483 0.89 2.88 -10.50
C GLN A 483 2.36 3.27 -10.64
N TRP A 484 3.12 3.31 -9.54
CA TRP A 484 4.51 3.74 -9.59
C TRP A 484 5.39 2.67 -10.24
N ILE A 485 5.15 1.40 -9.92
CA ILE A 485 5.85 0.28 -10.54
C ILE A 485 5.58 0.23 -12.05
N GLU A 486 4.34 0.49 -12.47
CA GLU A 486 4.01 0.60 -13.88
C GLU A 486 4.63 1.83 -14.54
N HIS A 487 4.70 2.98 -13.85
CA HIS A 487 5.39 4.17 -14.33
C HIS A 487 6.86 3.88 -14.63
N LEU A 488 7.58 3.26 -13.68
CA LEU A 488 8.96 2.82 -13.86
C LEU A 488 9.09 1.86 -15.04
N ARG A 489 8.20 0.85 -15.15
CA ARG A 489 8.22 -0.10 -16.28
C ARG A 489 8.05 0.60 -17.63
N TYR A 490 7.10 1.54 -17.72
CA TYR A 490 6.80 2.29 -18.95
C TYR A 490 7.96 3.20 -19.39
N LEU A 491 8.65 3.83 -18.43
CA LEU A 491 9.88 4.62 -18.67
C LEU A 491 11.13 3.76 -18.92
N GLY A 492 10.95 2.44 -19.01
CA GLY A 492 12.00 1.52 -19.41
C GLY A 492 13.00 1.18 -18.31
N TYR A 493 12.57 1.24 -17.05
CA TYR A 493 13.35 0.68 -15.95
C TYR A 493 13.42 -0.85 -16.04
N GLU A 494 14.48 -1.41 -15.47
CA GLU A 494 14.86 -2.82 -15.58
C GLU A 494 14.81 -3.49 -14.21
N PHE A 495 13.97 -4.52 -14.09
CA PHE A 495 13.65 -5.14 -12.82
C PHE A 495 14.51 -6.38 -12.57
N SER A 496 15.06 -6.49 -11.37
CA SER A 496 15.75 -7.67 -10.86
C SER A 496 15.24 -8.04 -9.48
N VAL A 497 15.32 -9.31 -9.10
CA VAL A 497 14.94 -9.81 -7.77
C VAL A 497 16.18 -10.13 -6.98
N LEU A 498 16.28 -9.58 -5.77
CA LEU A 498 17.38 -9.79 -4.85
C LEU A 498 17.46 -11.26 -4.43
N ALA A 499 18.65 -11.85 -4.48
CA ALA A 499 18.81 -13.29 -4.25
C ALA A 499 19.20 -13.62 -2.80
N GLN A 500 19.88 -12.73 -2.07
CA GLN A 500 20.49 -13.04 -0.76
C GLN A 500 19.87 -12.30 0.43
N SER A 501 18.72 -11.66 0.24
CA SER A 501 17.94 -11.05 1.32
C SER A 501 16.46 -10.95 0.95
N TYR A 502 15.64 -10.49 1.89
CA TYR A 502 14.17 -10.46 1.81
C TYR A 502 13.58 -9.50 2.86
N ALA A 503 12.26 -9.34 2.84
CA ALA A 503 11.46 -8.69 3.86
C ALA A 503 10.25 -9.58 4.24
N VAL A 504 9.75 -9.41 5.45
CA VAL A 504 8.66 -10.20 6.05
C VAL A 504 7.55 -9.28 6.54
N ASP A 505 6.32 -9.61 6.16
CA ASP A 505 5.11 -8.87 6.51
C ASP A 505 4.72 -9.22 7.94
N MET A 506 4.69 -8.18 8.76
CA MET A 506 4.40 -8.29 10.18
C MET A 506 2.89 -8.37 10.40
N PRO A 507 2.41 -9.19 11.35
CA PRO A 507 0.98 -9.32 11.57
C PRO A 507 0.29 -8.02 11.95
N HIS A 508 -0.71 -7.66 11.15
CA HIS A 508 -1.56 -6.50 11.38
C HIS A 508 -2.98 -6.78 10.85
N SER A 509 -3.98 -6.12 11.43
CA SER A 509 -5.36 -6.20 10.93
C SER A 509 -5.52 -5.40 9.64
N LEU A 510 -6.57 -5.69 8.87
CA LEU A 510 -6.94 -4.87 7.72
C LEU A 510 -7.42 -3.50 8.21
N SER A 511 -6.85 -2.42 7.65
CA SER A 511 -7.38 -1.07 7.86
C SER A 511 -8.78 -0.92 7.27
N ASP A 512 -9.52 0.08 7.75
CA ASP A 512 -10.84 0.36 7.21
C ASP A 512 -10.80 0.79 5.74
N TYR A 513 -9.72 1.45 5.30
CA TYR A 513 -9.48 1.74 3.89
C TYR A 513 -9.31 0.45 3.06
N ALA A 514 -8.57 -0.54 3.57
CA ALA A 514 -8.40 -1.83 2.91
C ALA A 514 -9.74 -2.61 2.83
N LYS A 515 -10.53 -2.60 3.92
CA LYS A 515 -11.87 -3.21 3.93
C LYS A 515 -12.80 -2.57 2.90
N LYS A 516 -12.84 -1.23 2.84
CA LYS A 516 -13.64 -0.47 1.85
C LYS A 516 -13.20 -0.77 0.42
N TYR A 517 -11.89 -0.79 0.16
CA TYR A 517 -11.34 -1.13 -1.15
C TYR A 517 -11.74 -2.56 -1.59
N ASN A 518 -11.60 -3.55 -0.70
CA ASN A 518 -12.00 -4.93 -0.98
C ASN A 518 -13.51 -5.05 -1.22
N ALA A 519 -14.34 -4.28 -0.50
CA ALA A 519 -15.77 -4.22 -0.75
C ALA A 519 -16.13 -3.60 -2.11
N GLY A 520 -15.31 -2.66 -2.61
CA GLY A 520 -15.47 -2.06 -3.93
C GLY A 520 -15.44 -3.08 -5.07
N PHE A 521 -14.56 -4.08 -5.00
CA PHE A 521 -14.53 -5.17 -5.98
C PHE A 521 -15.81 -6.00 -5.98
N LYS A 522 -16.44 -6.22 -4.82
CA LYS A 522 -17.72 -6.94 -4.73
C LYS A 522 -18.87 -6.16 -5.38
N ARG A 523 -18.77 -4.84 -5.42
CA ARG A 523 -19.76 -3.92 -6.01
C ARG A 523 -19.44 -3.53 -7.45
N ASN A 524 -18.39 -4.09 -8.04
CA ASN A 524 -17.86 -3.68 -9.36
C ASN A 524 -17.58 -2.17 -9.47
N HIS A 525 -17.20 -1.53 -8.36
CA HIS A 525 -16.90 -0.09 -8.31
C HIS A 525 -15.65 0.13 -7.45
N VAL A 526 -14.51 0.28 -8.10
CA VAL A 526 -13.21 0.47 -7.44
C VAL A 526 -12.61 1.79 -7.91
N ASP A 527 -12.75 2.83 -7.10
CA ASP A 527 -12.29 4.18 -7.40
C ASP A 527 -10.84 4.24 -7.84
N MET A 528 -9.95 3.57 -7.11
CA MET A 528 -8.52 3.55 -7.44
C MET A 528 -8.21 2.79 -8.75
N LEU A 529 -9.07 1.87 -9.20
CA LEU A 529 -8.94 1.26 -10.54
C LEU A 529 -9.40 2.23 -11.63
N THR A 530 -10.48 2.97 -11.39
CA THR A 530 -10.98 4.04 -12.26
C THR A 530 -9.92 5.13 -12.43
N LEU A 531 -9.28 5.55 -11.34
CA LEU A 531 -8.13 6.45 -11.34
C LEU A 531 -6.91 5.81 -12.03
N TYR A 532 -6.61 4.54 -11.79
CA TYR A 532 -5.52 3.85 -12.46
C TYR A 532 -5.66 3.83 -13.99
N ARG A 533 -6.87 3.61 -14.51
CA ARG A 533 -7.14 3.72 -15.95
C ARG A 533 -6.89 5.14 -16.46
N ARG A 534 -7.19 6.17 -15.66
CA ARG A 534 -6.89 7.56 -15.99
C ARG A 534 -5.40 7.83 -16.01
N PHE A 535 -4.68 7.41 -14.97
CA PHE A 535 -3.22 7.46 -14.90
C PHE A 535 -2.56 6.83 -16.13
N LEU A 536 -2.96 5.62 -16.53
CA LEU A 536 -2.40 4.94 -17.70
C LEU A 536 -2.71 5.67 -19.02
N TYR A 537 -3.86 6.34 -19.11
CA TYR A 537 -4.20 7.18 -20.25
C TYR A 537 -3.29 8.41 -20.30
N ASP A 538 -3.21 9.16 -19.19
CA ASP A 538 -2.38 10.37 -19.08
C ASP A 538 -0.90 10.05 -19.37
N LEU A 539 -0.37 8.97 -18.79
CA LEU A 539 0.99 8.49 -19.02
C LEU A 539 1.33 8.30 -20.51
N ARG A 540 0.38 7.79 -21.30
CA ARG A 540 0.57 7.59 -22.75
C ARG A 540 0.41 8.86 -23.57
N GLN A 541 -0.19 9.90 -23.00
CA GLN A 541 -0.28 11.21 -23.64
C GLN A 541 0.98 12.03 -23.36
N SER A 542 1.58 11.89 -22.18
CA SER A 542 2.72 12.69 -21.74
C SER A 542 4.08 12.03 -22.00
N GLU A 543 4.16 10.69 -22.01
CA GLU A 543 5.42 9.96 -22.08
C GLU A 543 5.50 9.02 -23.28
N LYS A 544 6.73 8.78 -23.74
CA LYS A 544 7.01 7.77 -24.76
C LYS A 544 7.18 6.39 -24.11
N ASP A 545 6.62 5.35 -24.73
CA ASP A 545 6.85 3.97 -24.28
C ASP A 545 8.32 3.57 -24.48
N GLU A 546 9.05 3.49 -23.37
CA GLU A 546 10.44 3.04 -23.28
C GLU A 546 10.54 1.63 -22.69
N SER A 547 9.43 0.89 -22.59
CA SER A 547 9.36 -0.43 -21.95
C SER A 547 10.41 -1.40 -22.50
N ARG A 548 11.17 -2.00 -21.59
CA ARG A 548 12.09 -3.13 -21.87
C ARG A 548 11.49 -4.45 -21.42
N ILE A 549 10.68 -4.38 -20.38
CA ILE A 549 9.95 -5.48 -19.78
C ILE A 549 8.46 -5.24 -20.04
N LEU A 550 7.82 -6.21 -20.69
CA LEU A 550 6.38 -6.23 -20.93
C LEU A 550 5.68 -7.20 -19.97
N LEU A 551 4.36 -7.22 -20.00
CA LEU A 551 3.61 -8.29 -19.36
C LEU A 551 3.76 -9.60 -20.16
N CYS A 552 3.62 -10.72 -19.48
CA CYS A 552 3.58 -12.06 -20.06
C CYS A 552 2.40 -12.84 -19.49
N LEU A 553 1.21 -12.27 -19.63
CA LEU A 553 -0.01 -12.90 -19.16
C LEU A 553 -0.30 -14.15 -20.00
N PRO A 554 -0.73 -15.27 -19.37
CA PRO A 554 -1.07 -16.48 -20.11
C PRO A 554 -2.30 -16.25 -21.00
N ALA A 555 -2.38 -16.95 -22.14
CA ALA A 555 -3.52 -16.86 -23.04
C ALA A 555 -4.85 -17.29 -22.38
N SER A 556 -4.78 -18.13 -21.34
CA SER A 556 -5.94 -18.55 -20.54
C SER A 556 -6.48 -17.49 -19.59
N ILE A 557 -5.82 -16.33 -19.48
CA ILE A 557 -6.24 -15.29 -18.55
C ILE A 557 -7.59 -14.70 -18.99
N ASN A 558 -8.52 -14.58 -18.04
CA ASN A 558 -9.77 -13.90 -18.32
C ASN A 558 -9.50 -12.39 -18.50
N LEU A 559 -9.60 -11.90 -19.74
CA LEU A 559 -9.39 -10.49 -20.05
C LEU A 559 -10.54 -9.60 -19.56
N ASN A 560 -11.73 -10.17 -19.33
CA ASN A 560 -12.91 -9.43 -18.95
C ASN A 560 -12.92 -9.01 -17.46
N THR A 561 -12.14 -9.68 -16.60
CA THR A 561 -12.10 -9.45 -15.15
C THR A 561 -11.91 -7.99 -14.74
N PHE A 562 -11.14 -7.21 -15.52
CA PHE A 562 -10.86 -5.80 -15.22
C PHE A 562 -11.24 -4.86 -16.36
N ARG A 563 -12.06 -5.33 -17.31
CA ARG A 563 -12.56 -4.52 -18.44
C ARG A 563 -13.99 -4.06 -18.25
N HIS A 564 -14.72 -4.67 -17.33
CA HIS A 564 -16.06 -4.24 -16.96
C HIS A 564 -16.01 -3.02 -16.02
#